data_AF-A0A409VZ46-F1
#
_entry.id   AF-A0A409VZ46-F1
#
_cell.length_a   1.000
_cell.length_b   1.000
_cell.length_c   1.000
_cell.angle_alpha   90.00
_cell.angle_beta   90.00
_cell.angle_gamma   90.00
#
_symmetry.space_group_name_H-M   'P 1'
#
loop_
_entity.id
_entity.type
_entity.pdbx_description
1 polymer ?
#
loop_
_entity_poly.entity_id
_entity_poly.type
_entity_poly.pdbx_seq_one_letter_code
_entity_poly.pdbx_strand_id
1 'polypeptide(L)'
;MKVYQDAQQLNAAGKEQLLKQYGLRDAEVSLLALPHANILALKGQQQNVFWDFNFCNPYQAQSFDGLHAHESGLFADHIFPELKRWIDALGKSHAKLLDDQIDRTPRWRGLNHFSAIMKVEFTDGGKYGDIAKLVLFAAYNILTETASPGGYGILRLLRKFLELHMYTALSLHTESTIKAGEESLLEFEAALKEYRIVSPEKNWEFIKAHSHKHAFSDITRKGVSSTFSTKPNEKAHNPIKDFYQLNTNFKNFGIQVHTVLLRISEEQISNLMQILKLNEKDVISTVIREQLDILDEHKRKGSEEESTGAEEKKICTWDRPCFPEFNLTRMHG
;
A
#
# COMPACT_ATOMS: atom_id res chain seq x y z
N MET A 1 -22.47 -25.97 -1.95
CA MET A 1 -23.47 -25.34 -2.83
C MET A 1 -24.87 -25.94 -2.65
N LYS A 2 -25.04 -27.27 -2.64
CA LYS A 2 -26.32 -27.94 -2.32
C LYS A 2 -26.97 -27.43 -1.03
N VAL A 3 -26.16 -27.24 0.03
CA VAL A 3 -26.60 -26.71 1.34
C VAL A 3 -27.31 -25.36 1.26
N TYR A 4 -26.89 -24.41 0.41
CA TYR A 4 -27.61 -23.13 0.27
C TYR A 4 -28.93 -23.29 -0.49
N GLN A 5 -28.97 -24.14 -1.51
CA GLN A 5 -30.19 -24.42 -2.27
C GLN A 5 -31.23 -25.13 -1.38
N ASP A 6 -30.78 -26.10 -0.59
CA ASP A 6 -31.59 -26.78 0.41
C ASP A 6 -32.07 -25.78 1.49
N ALA A 7 -31.21 -24.84 1.90
CA ALA A 7 -31.55 -23.82 2.89
C ALA A 7 -32.58 -22.79 2.37
N GLN A 8 -32.60 -22.47 1.07
CA GLN A 8 -33.61 -21.58 0.46
C GLN A 8 -35.00 -22.22 0.38
N GLN A 9 -35.12 -23.54 0.55
CA GLN A 9 -36.40 -24.24 0.65
C GLN A 9 -36.93 -24.32 2.10
N LEU A 10 -36.15 -23.87 3.08
CA LEU A 10 -36.53 -23.85 4.48
C LEU A 10 -37.03 -22.46 4.89
N ASN A 11 -37.82 -22.41 5.97
CA ASN A 11 -38.15 -21.14 6.61
C ASN A 11 -36.90 -20.49 7.24
N ALA A 12 -36.99 -19.20 7.59
CA ALA A 12 -35.84 -18.43 8.09
C ALA A 12 -35.07 -19.11 9.25
N ALA A 13 -35.79 -19.75 10.18
CA ALA A 13 -35.19 -20.47 11.30
C ALA A 13 -34.43 -21.74 10.86
N GLY A 14 -35.04 -22.55 9.99
CA GLY A 14 -34.40 -23.77 9.45
C GLY A 14 -33.23 -23.46 8.52
N LYS A 15 -33.34 -22.38 7.74
CA LYS A 15 -32.29 -21.86 6.86
C LYS A 15 -31.05 -21.47 7.65
N GLU A 16 -31.19 -20.66 8.70
CA GLU A 16 -30.04 -20.22 9.49
C GLU A 16 -29.41 -21.37 10.30
N GLN A 17 -30.20 -22.33 10.76
CA GLN A 17 -29.70 -23.50 11.47
C GLN A 17 -28.89 -24.43 10.54
N LEU A 18 -29.37 -24.66 9.32
CA LEU A 18 -28.65 -25.46 8.33
C LEU A 18 -27.35 -24.78 7.89
N LEU A 19 -27.36 -23.46 7.68
CA LEU A 19 -26.15 -22.73 7.29
C LEU A 19 -25.10 -22.70 8.42
N LYS A 20 -25.51 -22.53 9.68
CA LYS A 20 -24.61 -22.56 10.84
C LYS A 20 -23.86 -23.88 11.00
N GLN A 21 -24.49 -25.02 10.68
CA GLN A 21 -23.83 -26.33 10.75
C GLN A 21 -22.62 -26.46 9.81
N TYR A 22 -22.58 -25.64 8.75
CA TYR A 22 -21.47 -25.60 7.80
C TYR A 22 -20.61 -24.34 7.93
N GLY A 23 -20.78 -23.56 9.00
CA GLY A 23 -20.05 -22.31 9.22
C GLY A 23 -20.44 -21.16 8.28
N LEU A 24 -21.65 -21.22 7.70
CA LEU A 24 -22.18 -20.29 6.71
C LEU A 24 -23.24 -19.36 7.34
N ARG A 25 -23.50 -18.20 6.73
CA ARG A 25 -24.55 -17.25 7.15
C ARG A 25 -25.44 -16.87 5.97
N ASP A 26 -26.67 -16.52 6.28
CA ASP A 26 -27.59 -16.04 5.24
C ASP A 26 -27.13 -14.68 4.70
N ALA A 27 -27.03 -14.56 3.38
CA ALA A 27 -26.70 -13.32 2.69
C ALA A 27 -27.69 -13.16 1.53
N GLU A 28 -28.45 -12.06 1.55
CA GLU A 28 -29.37 -11.73 0.46
C GLU A 28 -28.56 -11.35 -0.79
N VAL A 29 -28.61 -12.21 -1.81
CA VAL A 29 -28.10 -11.89 -3.14
C VAL A 29 -29.23 -11.21 -3.91
N SER A 30 -29.19 -9.88 -3.97
CA SER A 30 -30.12 -9.10 -4.79
C SER A 30 -29.83 -9.33 -6.28
N LEU A 31 -30.61 -10.23 -6.89
CA LEU A 31 -30.72 -10.38 -8.34
C LEU A 31 -31.51 -9.20 -8.92
N LEU A 32 -30.82 -8.13 -9.32
CA LEU A 32 -31.35 -7.17 -10.27
C LEU A 32 -30.50 -7.20 -11.55
N ALA A 33 -31.22 -7.44 -12.64
CA ALA A 33 -30.75 -7.95 -13.91
C ALA A 33 -29.97 -6.94 -14.74
N LEU A 34 -28.95 -7.41 -15.47
CA LEU A 34 -28.76 -7.04 -16.88
C LEU A 34 -28.18 -8.23 -17.69
N PRO A 35 -28.67 -8.45 -18.93
CA PRO A 35 -28.25 -9.55 -19.79
C PRO A 35 -27.19 -9.09 -20.81
N HIS A 36 -25.99 -9.70 -20.76
CA HIS A 36 -25.39 -10.43 -21.88
C HIS A 36 -23.90 -10.73 -21.63
N ALA A 37 -23.63 -12.03 -21.67
CA ALA A 37 -22.48 -12.70 -22.28
C ALA A 37 -21.06 -12.47 -21.75
N ASN A 38 -20.53 -13.57 -21.21
CA ASN A 38 -19.12 -13.98 -21.19
C ASN A 38 -18.18 -13.44 -20.11
N ILE A 39 -18.59 -13.56 -18.84
CA ILE A 39 -17.63 -13.74 -17.73
C ILE A 39 -17.90 -15.10 -17.08
N LEU A 40 -17.60 -16.16 -17.81
CA LEU A 40 -17.76 -17.54 -17.35
C LEU A 40 -16.40 -18.22 -17.27
N ALA A 41 -15.55 -17.74 -16.36
CA ALA A 41 -14.51 -18.56 -15.72
C ALA A 41 -13.86 -17.75 -14.61
N LEU A 42 -14.42 -17.79 -13.40
CA LEU A 42 -13.71 -17.70 -12.10
C LEU A 42 -14.76 -17.92 -11.00
N LYS A 43 -15.08 -19.21 -10.76
CA LYS A 43 -16.01 -19.65 -9.72
C LYS A 43 -15.40 -19.37 -8.35
N GLY A 44 -15.96 -18.41 -7.60
CA GLY A 44 -15.72 -18.27 -6.16
C GLY A 44 -15.37 -16.87 -5.63
N GLN A 45 -15.24 -15.85 -6.48
CA GLN A 45 -15.10 -14.47 -5.99
C GLN A 45 -16.48 -13.82 -5.87
N GLN A 46 -16.77 -13.21 -4.72
CA GLN A 46 -17.83 -12.19 -4.66
C GLN A 46 -17.60 -11.21 -5.82
N GLN A 47 -18.64 -10.90 -6.59
CA GLN A 47 -18.54 -9.84 -7.60
C GLN A 47 -18.13 -8.55 -6.87
N ASN A 48 -16.98 -7.99 -7.27
CA ASN A 48 -16.53 -6.74 -6.72
C ASN A 48 -17.42 -5.63 -7.28
N VAL A 49 -18.13 -4.91 -6.41
CA VAL A 49 -19.04 -3.81 -6.78
C VAL A 49 -18.35 -2.74 -7.63
N PHE A 50 -17.02 -2.60 -7.51
CA PHE A 50 -16.25 -1.66 -8.32
C PHE A 50 -16.16 -2.07 -9.81
N TRP A 51 -16.47 -3.32 -10.17
CA TRP A 51 -16.52 -3.76 -11.56
C TRP A 51 -17.72 -3.22 -12.34
N ASP A 52 -18.78 -2.79 -11.63
CA ASP A 52 -19.97 -2.19 -12.25
C ASP A 52 -19.75 -0.71 -12.62
N PHE A 53 -18.66 -0.09 -12.14
CA PHE A 53 -18.31 1.29 -12.46
C PHE A 53 -17.39 1.33 -13.69
N ASN A 54 -17.90 1.92 -14.78
CA ASN A 54 -17.09 2.18 -15.97
C ASN A 54 -15.83 3.00 -15.62
N PHE A 55 -14.70 2.63 -16.23
CA PHE A 55 -13.39 3.24 -16.03
C PHE A 55 -12.81 3.12 -14.61
N CYS A 56 -13.41 2.30 -13.73
CA CYS A 56 -12.85 1.97 -12.42
C CYS A 56 -11.96 0.73 -12.52
N ASN A 57 -10.68 0.87 -12.21
CA ASN A 57 -9.80 -0.27 -11.98
C ASN A 57 -9.38 -0.30 -10.50
N PRO A 58 -10.10 -1.03 -9.63
CA PRO A 58 -9.81 -1.07 -8.20
C PRO A 58 -8.41 -1.61 -7.89
N TYR A 59 -7.82 -2.39 -8.80
CA TYR A 59 -6.47 -2.93 -8.63
C TYR A 59 -5.39 -1.88 -8.83
N GLN A 60 -5.67 -0.79 -9.57
CA GLN A 60 -4.75 0.35 -9.67
C GLN A 60 -4.79 1.24 -8.43
N ALA A 61 -5.90 1.25 -7.69
CA ALA A 61 -6.07 2.03 -6.48
C ALA A 61 -5.21 1.50 -5.31
N GLN A 62 -4.95 0.18 -5.27
CA GLN A 62 -4.10 -0.40 -4.23
C GLN A 62 -2.65 0.04 -4.43
N SER A 63 -2.04 0.57 -3.37
CA SER A 63 -0.63 0.94 -3.34
C SER A 63 0.11 0.12 -2.29
N PHE A 64 1.39 -0.14 -2.53
CA PHE A 64 2.30 -0.68 -1.54
C PHE A 64 2.35 0.23 -0.30
N ASP A 65 2.01 -0.30 0.87
CA ASP A 65 2.12 0.45 2.12
C ASP A 65 3.23 -0.12 2.99
N GLY A 66 4.32 0.63 3.13
CA GLY A 66 5.49 0.21 3.90
C GLY A 66 5.20 -0.10 5.36
N LEU A 67 4.24 0.58 5.99
CA LEU A 67 3.86 0.30 7.38
C LEU A 67 3.32 -1.12 7.53
N HIS A 68 2.31 -1.48 6.74
CA HIS A 68 1.66 -2.77 6.84
C HIS A 68 2.44 -3.91 6.18
N ALA A 69 3.14 -3.62 5.09
CA ALA A 69 3.87 -4.62 4.34
C ALA A 69 5.24 -4.94 4.98
N HIS A 70 5.99 -3.91 5.39
CA HIS A 70 7.32 -4.09 5.99
C HIS A 70 7.25 -4.13 7.51
N GLU A 71 6.99 -3.00 8.17
CA GLU A 71 7.16 -2.84 9.63
C GLU A 71 6.25 -3.80 10.43
N SER A 72 4.93 -3.64 10.30
CA SER A 72 3.90 -4.47 10.95
C SER A 72 3.59 -5.76 10.18
N GLY A 73 4.35 -6.06 9.14
CA GLY A 73 4.10 -7.18 8.24
C GLY A 73 5.28 -8.12 8.23
N LEU A 74 6.11 -7.98 7.21
CA LEU A 74 7.25 -8.83 6.97
C LEU A 74 8.21 -8.89 8.17
N PHE A 75 8.46 -7.77 8.85
CA PHE A 75 9.30 -7.75 10.03
C PHE A 75 8.57 -8.32 11.26
N ALA A 76 7.51 -7.66 11.72
CA ALA A 76 6.81 -8.01 12.94
C ALA A 76 6.25 -9.45 12.95
N ASP A 77 5.62 -9.88 11.85
CA ASP A 77 4.90 -11.16 11.79
C ASP A 77 5.83 -12.33 11.39
N HIS A 78 7.02 -12.06 10.84
CA HIS A 78 7.84 -13.11 10.24
C HIS A 78 9.33 -13.04 10.57
N ILE A 79 10.05 -11.97 10.21
CA ILE A 79 11.50 -11.91 10.46
C ILE A 79 11.80 -11.89 11.96
N PHE A 80 11.06 -11.09 12.73
CA PHE A 80 11.31 -10.93 14.16
C PHE A 80 10.98 -12.19 14.98
N PRO A 81 9.84 -12.89 14.75
CA PRO A 81 9.57 -14.18 15.39
C PRO A 81 10.61 -15.25 15.06
N GLU A 82 11.06 -15.34 13.80
CA GLU A 82 12.12 -16.29 13.42
C GLU A 82 13.44 -15.97 14.14
N LEU A 83 13.82 -14.68 14.21
CA LEU A 83 15.00 -14.25 14.95
C LEU A 83 14.90 -14.63 16.43
N LYS A 84 13.75 -14.38 17.08
CA LYS A 84 13.53 -14.78 18.48
C LYS A 84 13.65 -16.28 18.67
N ARG A 85 13.05 -17.07 17.77
CA ARG A 85 13.13 -18.53 17.80
C ARG A 85 14.58 -19.02 17.80
N TRP A 86 15.43 -18.46 16.95
CA TRP A 86 16.85 -18.81 16.91
C TRP A 86 17.62 -18.41 18.17
N ILE A 87 17.29 -17.27 18.77
CA ILE A 87 17.91 -16.82 20.02
C ILE A 87 17.45 -17.71 21.19
N ASP A 88 16.17 -18.04 21.27
CA ASP A 88 15.62 -18.92 22.30
C ASP A 88 16.20 -20.33 22.22
N ALA A 89 16.48 -20.83 21.00
CA ALA A 89 17.15 -22.11 20.79
C ALA A 89 18.58 -22.14 21.34
N LEU A 90 19.27 -20.99 21.42
CA LEU A 90 20.58 -20.85 22.06
C LEU A 90 20.48 -20.72 23.59
N GLY A 91 19.27 -20.56 24.13
CA GLY A 91 18.99 -20.53 25.56
C GLY A 91 18.88 -19.13 26.18
N LYS A 92 18.33 -19.09 27.40
CA LYS A 92 17.94 -17.86 28.11
C LYS A 92 19.06 -16.85 28.33
N SER A 93 20.32 -17.31 28.43
CA SER A 93 21.48 -16.42 28.57
C SER A 93 21.69 -15.56 27.33
N HIS A 94 21.43 -16.09 26.14
CA HIS A 94 21.55 -15.36 24.87
C HIS A 94 20.38 -14.39 24.67
N ALA A 95 19.17 -14.79 25.04
CA ALA A 95 18.02 -13.88 25.07
C ALA A 95 18.28 -12.67 26.00
N LYS A 96 18.81 -12.92 27.21
CA LYS A 96 19.23 -11.86 28.12
C LYS A 96 20.34 -11.00 27.54
N LEU A 97 21.33 -11.60 26.89
CA LEU A 97 22.41 -10.84 26.25
C LEU A 97 21.88 -9.90 25.16
N LEU A 98 20.92 -10.34 24.35
CA LEU A 98 20.26 -9.48 23.36
C LEU A 98 19.57 -8.29 24.02
N ASP A 99 18.74 -8.53 25.04
CA ASP A 99 18.02 -7.47 25.75
C ASP A 99 19.00 -6.49 26.43
N ASP A 100 20.04 -7.00 27.10
CA ASP A 100 21.08 -6.19 27.74
C ASP A 100 21.84 -5.34 26.69
N GLN A 101 22.07 -5.86 25.47
CA GLN A 101 22.70 -5.12 24.38
C GLN A 101 21.78 -4.05 23.79
N ILE A 102 20.48 -4.33 23.65
CA ILE A 102 19.48 -3.37 23.20
C ILE A 102 19.34 -2.22 24.21
N ASP A 103 19.25 -2.51 25.50
CA ASP A 103 19.12 -1.47 26.54
C ASP A 103 20.35 -0.56 26.65
N ARG A 104 21.53 -1.05 26.25
CA ARG A 104 22.75 -0.23 26.16
C ARG A 104 22.83 0.67 24.94
N THR A 105 21.90 0.54 23.99
CA THR A 105 21.87 1.39 22.81
C THR A 105 21.69 2.85 23.25
N PRO A 106 22.51 3.80 22.77
CA PRO A 106 22.33 5.21 23.07
C PRO A 106 20.95 5.70 22.62
N ARG A 107 20.31 6.51 23.47
CA ARG A 107 19.06 7.17 23.10
C ARG A 107 19.31 8.15 21.97
N TRP A 108 18.50 8.09 20.93
CA TRP A 108 18.59 8.98 19.77
C TRP A 108 17.24 9.66 19.49
N ARG A 109 17.28 10.92 19.06
CA ARG A 109 16.06 11.67 18.77
C ARG A 109 15.33 11.02 17.58
N GLY A 110 14.07 10.64 17.79
CA GLY A 110 13.26 9.99 16.77
C GLY A 110 13.51 8.49 16.61
N LEU A 111 14.22 7.86 17.55
CA LEU A 111 14.39 6.41 17.65
C LEU A 111 13.93 5.97 19.04
N ASN A 112 13.00 5.01 19.11
CA ASN A 112 12.54 4.50 20.38
C ASN A 112 13.66 3.77 21.14
N HIS A 113 13.75 3.99 22.46
CA HIS A 113 14.61 3.21 23.36
C HIS A 113 13.84 2.02 23.89
N PHE A 114 14.45 0.84 23.87
CA PHE A 114 13.86 -0.39 24.39
C PHE A 114 14.76 -0.94 25.49
N SER A 115 14.17 -1.34 26.62
CA SER A 115 14.92 -2.02 27.69
C SER A 115 14.96 -3.54 27.49
N ALA A 116 14.03 -4.08 26.71
CA ALA A 116 13.95 -5.48 26.32
C ALA A 116 13.05 -5.61 25.09
N ILE A 117 13.40 -6.51 24.18
CA ILE A 117 12.65 -6.77 22.95
C ILE A 117 12.22 -8.23 22.82
N MET A 118 12.86 -9.16 23.54
CA MET A 118 12.50 -10.58 23.47
C MET A 118 11.06 -10.86 23.88
N LYS A 119 10.52 -10.10 24.84
CA LYS A 119 9.14 -10.20 25.33
C LYS A 119 8.11 -9.37 24.56
N VAL A 120 8.52 -8.62 23.54
CA VAL A 120 7.59 -7.79 22.74
C VAL A 120 6.74 -8.70 21.85
N GLU A 121 5.48 -8.91 22.23
CA GLU A 121 4.51 -9.69 21.43
C GLU A 121 3.67 -8.79 20.51
N PHE A 122 3.27 -7.62 21.00
CA PHE A 122 2.48 -6.65 20.25
C PHE A 122 2.98 -5.23 20.51
N THR A 123 3.17 -4.46 19.44
CA THR A 123 3.48 -3.02 19.51
C THR A 123 3.01 -2.31 18.24
N ASP A 124 3.06 -0.98 18.20
CA ASP A 124 2.79 -0.22 16.98
C ASP A 124 3.86 -0.44 15.90
N GLY A 125 3.49 -0.28 14.62
CA GLY A 125 4.39 -0.51 13.49
C GLY A 125 5.64 0.38 13.49
N GLY A 126 5.53 1.61 13.97
CA GLY A 126 6.68 2.50 14.10
C GLY A 126 7.76 1.92 15.03
N LYS A 127 7.35 1.38 16.18
CA LYS A 127 8.27 0.67 17.10
C LYS A 127 8.85 -0.59 16.48
N TYR A 128 8.09 -1.36 15.71
CA TYR A 128 8.66 -2.50 14.98
C TYR A 128 9.74 -2.07 13.98
N GLY A 129 9.52 -0.97 13.25
CA GLY A 129 10.54 -0.38 12.38
C GLY A 129 11.81 0.01 13.14
N ASP A 130 11.69 0.55 14.35
CA ASP A 130 12.83 0.89 15.19
C ASP A 130 13.54 -0.34 15.77
N ILE A 131 12.79 -1.36 16.21
CA ILE A 131 13.36 -2.64 16.64
C ILE A 131 14.15 -3.27 15.50
N ALA A 132 13.63 -3.26 14.26
CA ALA A 132 14.30 -3.82 13.10
C ALA A 132 15.70 -3.21 12.87
N LYS A 133 15.81 -1.88 13.01
CA LYS A 133 17.09 -1.16 12.87
C LYS A 133 18.09 -1.56 13.95
N LEU A 134 17.62 -1.75 15.19
CA LEU A 134 18.47 -2.02 16.34
C LEU A 134 18.87 -3.50 16.47
N VAL A 135 17.94 -4.40 16.22
CA VAL A 135 18.12 -5.84 16.49
C VAL A 135 19.23 -6.45 15.63
N LEU A 136 19.46 -5.94 14.41
CA LEU A 136 20.59 -6.38 13.58
C LEU A 136 21.93 -6.19 14.31
N PHE A 137 22.14 -5.02 14.91
CA PHE A 137 23.37 -4.69 15.63
C PHE A 137 23.44 -5.30 17.03
N ALA A 138 22.30 -5.65 17.63
CA ALA A 138 22.30 -6.34 18.91
C ALA A 138 22.43 -7.87 18.76
N ALA A 139 22.12 -8.46 17.62
CA ALA A 139 22.12 -9.91 17.45
C ALA A 139 23.38 -10.45 16.74
N TYR A 140 24.19 -9.61 16.09
CA TYR A 140 25.29 -10.05 15.22
C TYR A 140 26.35 -10.94 15.90
N ASN A 141 26.64 -10.70 17.18
CA ASN A 141 27.60 -11.46 17.97
C ASN A 141 26.99 -12.69 18.65
N ILE A 142 25.66 -12.83 18.60
CA ILE A 142 24.91 -13.96 19.16
C ILE A 142 24.64 -15.01 18.08
N LEU A 143 24.12 -14.57 16.94
CA LEU A 143 23.73 -15.43 15.82
C LEU A 143 24.86 -15.51 14.79
N THR A 144 25.99 -16.08 15.19
CA THR A 144 27.14 -16.30 14.31
C THR A 144 26.94 -17.56 13.44
N GLU A 145 27.64 -17.64 12.31
CA GLU A 145 27.60 -18.81 11.43
C GLU A 145 27.98 -20.11 12.14
N THR A 146 28.88 -20.05 13.12
CA THR A 146 29.33 -21.21 13.90
C THR A 146 28.36 -21.59 15.01
N ALA A 147 27.77 -20.63 15.71
CA ALA A 147 26.89 -20.89 16.84
C ALA A 147 25.47 -21.24 16.39
N SER A 148 24.98 -20.61 15.33
CA SER A 148 23.64 -20.81 14.79
C SER A 148 23.62 -20.49 13.29
N PRO A 149 23.89 -21.46 12.40
CA PRO A 149 23.81 -21.24 10.95
C PRO A 149 22.45 -20.69 10.49
N GLY A 150 21.35 -21.18 11.10
CA GLY A 150 20.00 -20.67 10.87
C GLY A 150 19.78 -19.25 11.39
N GLY A 151 20.28 -18.96 12.58
CA GLY A 151 20.30 -17.61 13.14
C GLY A 151 21.07 -16.62 12.27
N TYR A 152 22.23 -17.03 11.76
CA TYR A 152 23.04 -16.22 10.86
C TYR A 152 22.33 -15.98 9.53
N GLY A 153 21.65 -17.00 9.00
CA GLY A 153 20.78 -16.89 7.82
C GLY A 153 19.69 -15.83 7.98
N ILE A 154 18.98 -15.81 9.13
CA ILE A 154 17.92 -14.80 9.34
C ILE A 154 18.50 -13.40 9.50
N LEU A 155 19.71 -13.23 10.06
CA LEU A 155 20.39 -11.94 10.10
C LEU A 155 20.79 -11.43 8.72
N ARG A 156 21.28 -12.31 7.83
CA ARG A 156 21.56 -11.95 6.43
C ARG A 156 20.28 -11.49 5.72
N LEU A 157 19.17 -12.20 5.93
CA LEU A 157 17.86 -11.82 5.39
C LEU A 157 17.37 -10.48 5.96
N LEU A 158 17.47 -10.27 7.28
CA LEU A 158 17.12 -9.02 7.94
C LEU A 158 17.92 -7.84 7.39
N ARG A 159 19.22 -8.02 7.15
CA ARG A 159 20.05 -6.99 6.53
C ARG A 159 19.52 -6.59 5.15
N LYS A 160 19.22 -7.57 4.29
CA LYS A 160 18.66 -7.29 2.94
C LYS A 160 17.27 -6.66 3.01
N PHE A 161 16.45 -7.06 3.98
CA PHE A 161 15.18 -6.40 4.26
C PHE A 161 15.38 -4.92 4.64
N LEU A 162 16.35 -4.60 5.51
CA LEU A 162 16.62 -3.22 5.91
C LEU A 162 17.14 -2.36 4.75
N GLU A 163 18.02 -2.92 3.90
CA GLU A 163 18.50 -2.26 2.68
C GLU A 163 17.31 -1.93 1.75
N LEU A 164 16.43 -2.90 1.48
CA LEU A 164 15.23 -2.70 0.67
C LEU A 164 14.27 -1.68 1.30
N HIS A 165 14.04 -1.80 2.62
CA HIS A 165 13.18 -0.87 3.36
C HIS A 165 13.71 0.56 3.31
N MET A 166 15.04 0.77 3.35
CA MET A 166 15.62 2.10 3.21
C MET A 166 15.29 2.71 1.85
N TYR A 167 15.43 1.95 0.76
CA TYR A 167 15.08 2.44 -0.57
C TYR A 167 13.59 2.76 -0.69
N THR A 168 12.70 1.88 -0.25
CA THR A 168 11.25 2.14 -0.37
C THR A 168 10.76 3.27 0.53
N ALA A 169 11.51 3.63 1.58
CA ALA A 169 11.19 4.71 2.51
C ALA A 169 11.79 6.07 2.12
N LEU A 170 12.50 6.19 0.99
CA LEU A 170 13.06 7.47 0.56
C LEU A 170 11.96 8.51 0.32
N SER A 171 12.17 9.71 0.83
CA SER A 171 11.27 10.85 0.62
C SER A 171 11.46 11.51 -0.75
N LEU A 172 12.47 11.10 -1.51
CA LEU A 172 12.76 11.56 -2.84
C LEU A 172 13.40 10.43 -3.62
N HIS A 173 12.89 10.18 -4.82
CA HIS A 173 13.43 9.19 -5.74
C HIS A 173 13.97 9.85 -6.99
N THR A 174 15.17 9.44 -7.38
CA THR A 174 15.73 9.60 -8.72
C THR A 174 15.67 8.26 -9.45
N GLU A 175 15.85 8.27 -10.78
CA GLU A 175 15.99 7.06 -11.59
C GLU A 175 17.06 6.11 -11.01
N SER A 176 18.19 6.66 -10.56
CA SER A 176 19.27 5.88 -9.95
C SER A 176 18.86 5.21 -8.64
N THR A 177 18.12 5.90 -7.76
CA THR A 177 17.64 5.31 -6.51
C THR A 177 16.53 4.28 -6.73
N ILE A 178 15.68 4.47 -7.76
CA ILE A 178 14.66 3.48 -8.13
C ILE A 178 15.35 2.22 -8.60
N LYS A 179 16.30 2.34 -9.54
CA LYS A 179 17.07 1.20 -10.05
C LYS A 179 17.81 0.47 -8.92
N ALA A 180 18.50 1.19 -8.05
CA ALA A 180 19.20 0.59 -6.91
C ALA A 180 18.23 -0.10 -5.93
N GLY A 181 17.03 0.44 -5.76
CA GLY A 181 15.97 -0.18 -4.99
C GLY A 181 15.42 -1.47 -5.62
N GLU A 182 15.24 -1.50 -6.94
CA GLU A 182 14.85 -2.69 -7.70
C GLU A 182 15.94 -3.78 -7.61
N GLU A 183 17.21 -3.40 -7.69
CA GLU A 183 18.34 -4.32 -7.46
C GLU A 183 18.33 -4.86 -6.02
N SER A 184 18.12 -4.00 -5.02
CA SER A 184 18.01 -4.40 -3.62
C SER A 184 16.84 -5.35 -3.37
N LEU A 185 15.73 -5.18 -4.09
CA LEU A 185 14.59 -6.11 -4.08
C LEU A 185 15.00 -7.51 -4.58
N LEU A 186 15.72 -7.59 -5.70
CA LEU A 186 16.22 -8.86 -6.23
C LEU A 186 17.18 -9.56 -5.25
N GLU A 187 18.06 -8.79 -4.60
CA GLU A 187 18.96 -9.31 -3.58
C GLU A 187 18.20 -9.83 -2.35
N PHE A 188 17.15 -9.13 -1.91
CA PHE A 188 16.28 -9.61 -0.85
C PHE A 188 15.58 -10.92 -1.24
N GLU A 189 15.06 -11.03 -2.46
CA GLU A 189 14.44 -12.27 -2.94
C GLU A 189 15.43 -13.43 -2.99
N ALA A 190 16.67 -13.18 -3.40
CA ALA A 190 17.74 -14.18 -3.40
C ALA A 190 18.08 -14.63 -1.97
N ALA A 191 18.26 -13.68 -1.04
CA ALA A 191 18.50 -14.00 0.37
C ALA A 191 17.34 -14.77 1.01
N LEU A 192 16.09 -14.46 0.63
CA LEU A 192 14.92 -15.19 1.10
C LEU A 192 14.91 -16.64 0.59
N LYS A 193 15.29 -16.85 -0.67
CA LYS A 193 15.43 -18.21 -1.23
C LYS A 193 16.51 -19.01 -0.53
N GLU A 194 17.66 -18.41 -0.25
CA GLU A 194 18.72 -19.03 0.55
C GLU A 194 18.22 -19.39 1.95
N TYR A 195 17.54 -18.47 2.62
CA TYR A 195 17.03 -18.69 3.96
C TYR A 195 16.01 -19.83 4.05
N ARG A 196 15.15 -19.98 3.03
CA ARG A 196 14.19 -21.10 2.94
C ARG A 196 14.85 -22.47 2.93
N ILE A 197 16.10 -22.58 2.46
CA ILE A 197 16.86 -23.84 2.50
C ILE A 197 17.29 -24.15 3.95
N VAL A 198 17.64 -23.11 4.71
CA VAL A 198 18.11 -23.23 6.09
C VAL A 198 16.95 -23.43 7.08
N SER A 199 15.79 -22.85 6.81
CA SER A 199 14.56 -22.98 7.61
C SER A 199 13.37 -23.37 6.71
N PRO A 200 13.29 -24.64 6.29
CA PRO A 200 12.23 -25.11 5.38
C PRO A 200 10.84 -25.17 6.05
N GLU A 201 10.78 -25.21 7.38
CA GLU A 201 9.54 -25.25 8.15
C GLU A 201 8.73 -23.94 8.07
N LYS A 202 9.37 -22.81 7.78
CA LYS A 202 8.71 -21.52 7.69
C LYS A 202 8.11 -21.30 6.32
N ASN A 203 6.78 -21.21 6.25
CA ASN A 203 6.10 -20.77 5.03
C ASN A 203 6.26 -19.25 4.83
N TRP A 204 6.81 -18.85 3.69
CA TRP A 204 7.00 -17.45 3.28
C TRP A 204 6.04 -17.01 2.15
N GLU A 205 5.03 -17.82 1.84
CA GLU A 205 4.00 -17.51 0.85
C GLU A 205 2.80 -16.84 1.51
N PHE A 206 2.87 -15.52 1.61
CA PHE A 206 1.79 -14.69 2.12
C PHE A 206 1.71 -13.36 1.37
N ILE A 207 0.52 -12.76 1.33
CA ILE A 207 0.22 -11.59 0.47
C ILE A 207 1.18 -10.42 0.76
N LYS A 208 1.50 -10.14 2.03
CA LYS A 208 2.43 -9.06 2.41
C LYS A 208 3.85 -9.29 1.85
N ALA A 209 4.33 -10.53 1.80
CA ALA A 209 5.63 -10.88 1.19
C ALA A 209 5.63 -10.83 -0.34
N HIS A 210 4.46 -10.70 -0.98
CA HIS A 210 4.39 -10.46 -2.41
C HIS A 210 4.32 -8.96 -2.73
N SER A 211 3.68 -8.17 -1.86
CA SER A 211 3.34 -6.78 -2.12
C SER A 211 4.54 -5.88 -2.47
N HIS A 212 5.72 -6.13 -1.91
CA HIS A 212 6.92 -5.33 -2.18
C HIS A 212 7.46 -5.49 -3.62
N LYS A 213 7.04 -6.52 -4.36
CA LYS A 213 7.35 -6.65 -5.81
C LYS A 213 6.77 -5.48 -6.61
N HIS A 214 5.74 -4.84 -6.10
CA HIS A 214 5.08 -3.71 -6.74
C HIS A 214 5.55 -2.36 -6.19
N ALA A 215 6.42 -2.34 -5.15
CA ALA A 215 6.78 -1.11 -4.45
C ALA A 215 7.35 -0.05 -5.39
N PHE A 216 8.32 -0.39 -6.24
CA PHE A 216 8.94 0.56 -7.15
C PHE A 216 8.05 0.95 -8.35
N SER A 217 7.16 0.05 -8.79
CA SER A 217 6.14 0.37 -9.79
C SER A 217 5.12 1.38 -9.23
N ASP A 218 4.68 1.19 -7.98
CA ASP A 218 3.83 2.14 -7.30
C ASP A 218 4.55 3.46 -7.05
N ILE A 219 5.83 3.43 -6.66
CA ILE A 219 6.63 4.65 -6.48
C ILE A 219 6.72 5.45 -7.79
N THR A 220 6.99 4.77 -8.89
CA THR A 220 7.08 5.42 -10.22
C THR A 220 5.75 6.01 -10.65
N ARG A 221 4.63 5.33 -10.39
CA ARG A 221 3.30 5.74 -10.85
C ARG A 221 2.61 6.75 -9.94
N LYS A 222 2.87 6.70 -8.63
CA LYS A 222 2.08 7.40 -7.60
C LYS A 222 2.93 8.31 -6.70
N GLY A 223 4.25 8.34 -6.89
CA GLY A 223 5.18 9.13 -6.09
C GLY A 223 5.74 8.37 -4.88
N VAL A 224 6.37 9.08 -3.96
CA VAL A 224 7.04 8.46 -2.80
C VAL A 224 6.06 7.72 -1.88
N SER A 225 6.54 6.67 -1.20
CA SER A 225 5.70 5.81 -0.35
C SER A 225 4.96 6.55 0.77
N SER A 226 5.52 7.66 1.24
CA SER A 226 4.88 8.53 2.23
C SER A 226 3.56 9.15 1.75
N THR A 227 3.37 9.34 0.43
CA THR A 227 2.16 9.94 -0.16
C THR A 227 0.94 9.03 -0.06
N PHE A 228 1.15 7.72 -0.08
CA PHE A 228 0.08 6.70 0.02
C PHE A 228 0.24 5.80 1.24
N SER A 229 0.94 6.28 2.27
CA SER A 229 1.06 5.56 3.53
C SER A 229 -0.21 5.72 4.36
N THR A 230 -0.57 4.65 5.09
CA THR A 230 -1.68 4.68 6.05
C THR A 230 -1.30 5.27 7.42
N LYS A 231 -0.01 5.52 7.68
CA LYS A 231 0.50 6.07 8.95
C LYS A 231 -0.27 7.31 9.43
N PRO A 232 -0.60 8.31 8.59
CA PRO A 232 -1.35 9.49 9.03
C PRO A 232 -2.78 9.14 9.48
N ASN A 233 -3.48 8.31 8.71
CA ASN A 233 -4.84 7.87 9.02
C ASN A 233 -4.87 7.03 10.30
N GLU A 234 -3.91 6.12 10.47
CA GLU A 234 -3.80 5.34 11.70
C GLU A 234 -3.57 6.21 12.93
N LYS A 235 -2.67 7.19 12.83
CA LYS A 235 -2.44 8.15 13.93
C LYS A 235 -3.67 8.97 14.26
N ALA A 236 -4.47 9.33 13.26
CA ALA A 236 -5.69 10.12 13.45
C ALA A 236 -6.76 9.36 14.26
N HIS A 237 -6.73 8.02 14.31
CA HIS A 237 -7.70 7.25 15.10
C HIS A 237 -7.68 7.60 16.59
N ASN A 238 -6.52 7.86 17.18
CA ASN A 238 -6.41 8.16 18.61
C ASN A 238 -7.10 9.50 18.96
N PRO A 239 -6.76 10.64 18.32
CA PRO A 239 -7.50 11.89 18.52
C PRO A 239 -8.99 11.78 18.22
N ILE A 240 -9.38 11.06 17.16
CA ILE A 240 -10.80 10.83 16.83
C ILE A 240 -11.50 10.12 18.00
N LYS A 241 -10.88 9.07 18.54
CA LYS A 241 -11.41 8.29 19.65
C LYS A 241 -11.50 9.11 20.93
N ASP A 242 -10.44 9.85 21.28
CA ASP A 242 -10.42 10.69 22.48
C ASP A 242 -11.49 11.78 22.39
N PHE A 243 -11.62 12.42 21.23
CA PHE A 243 -12.69 13.39 21.01
C PHE A 243 -14.06 12.73 21.14
N TYR A 244 -14.27 11.58 20.50
CA TYR A 244 -15.52 10.83 20.62
C TYR A 244 -15.86 10.53 22.08
N GLN A 245 -14.89 10.11 22.88
CA GLN A 245 -15.10 9.78 24.28
C GLN A 245 -15.34 11.00 25.18
N LEU A 246 -14.62 12.12 24.92
CA LEU A 246 -14.60 13.28 25.82
C LEU A 246 -15.56 14.40 25.42
N ASN A 247 -15.98 14.45 24.15
CA ASN A 247 -16.68 15.61 23.56
C ASN A 247 -17.98 15.23 22.84
N THR A 248 -18.44 13.98 22.96
CA THR A 248 -19.71 13.54 22.38
C THR A 248 -20.62 12.96 23.45
N ASN A 249 -21.93 12.94 23.18
CA ASN A 249 -22.92 12.35 24.10
C ASN A 249 -23.33 10.94 23.66
N PHE A 250 -22.59 10.32 22.74
CA PHE A 250 -22.84 8.98 22.17
C PHE A 250 -24.19 8.82 21.47
N LYS A 251 -24.88 9.92 21.14
CA LYS A 251 -26.15 9.95 20.40
C LYS A 251 -25.97 10.67 19.08
N ASN A 252 -26.82 10.40 18.08
CA ASN A 252 -26.77 11.07 16.77
C ASN A 252 -25.36 11.03 16.14
N PHE A 253 -24.72 9.85 16.20
CA PHE A 253 -23.33 9.58 15.84
C PHE A 253 -22.91 10.25 14.53
N GLY A 254 -23.73 10.14 13.47
CA GLY A 254 -23.41 10.69 12.15
C GLY A 254 -23.13 12.20 12.17
N ILE A 255 -23.96 12.99 12.86
CA ILE A 255 -23.81 14.45 12.93
C ILE A 255 -22.60 14.85 13.78
N GLN A 256 -22.38 14.14 14.88
CA GLN A 256 -21.29 14.43 15.80
C GLN A 256 -19.95 14.07 15.16
N VAL A 257 -19.82 12.88 14.55
CA VAL A 257 -18.63 12.47 13.80
C VAL A 257 -18.39 13.33 12.57
N HIS A 258 -19.43 13.78 11.87
CA HIS A 258 -19.26 14.73 10.77
C HIS A 258 -18.62 16.04 11.25
N THR A 259 -19.06 16.54 12.41
CA THR A 259 -18.46 17.72 13.05
C THR A 259 -16.99 17.47 13.47
N VAL A 260 -16.67 16.26 13.93
CA VAL A 260 -15.29 15.85 14.24
C VAL A 260 -14.42 15.81 12.99
N LEU A 261 -14.90 15.16 11.93
CA LEU A 261 -14.17 15.03 10.67
C LEU A 261 -13.88 16.40 10.06
N LEU A 262 -14.78 17.37 10.18
CA LEU A 262 -14.55 18.74 9.71
C LEU A 262 -13.50 19.50 10.55
N ARG A 263 -13.39 19.24 11.86
CA ARG A 263 -12.39 19.90 12.72
C ARG A 263 -11.01 19.26 12.62
N ILE A 264 -10.97 17.93 12.55
CA ILE A 264 -9.74 17.18 12.32
C ILE A 264 -9.27 17.38 10.89
N SER A 265 -10.18 17.52 9.93
CA SER A 265 -9.80 17.85 8.56
C SER A 265 -9.11 19.18 8.51
N GLU A 266 -9.47 20.26 9.21
CA GLU A 266 -8.67 21.51 9.15
C GLU A 266 -7.19 21.33 9.58
N GLU A 267 -6.93 20.57 10.64
CA GLU A 267 -5.58 20.28 11.14
C GLU A 267 -4.83 19.26 10.26
N GLN A 268 -5.52 18.22 9.79
CA GLN A 268 -5.00 17.23 8.84
C GLN A 268 -4.81 17.83 7.45
N ILE A 269 -5.71 18.70 6.98
CA ILE A 269 -5.65 19.48 5.73
C ILE A 269 -4.49 20.44 5.80
N SER A 270 -4.10 20.99 6.95
CA SER A 270 -2.85 21.78 7.04
C SER A 270 -1.61 20.92 6.70
N ASN A 271 -1.57 19.66 7.14
CA ASN A 271 -0.48 18.72 6.85
C ASN A 271 -0.60 18.04 5.47
N LEU A 272 -1.82 17.68 5.05
CA LEU A 272 -2.16 17.13 3.73
C LEU A 272 -2.05 18.20 2.65
N MET A 273 -2.36 19.47 2.90
CA MET A 273 -2.16 20.55 1.92
C MET A 273 -0.70 20.80 1.61
N GLN A 274 0.28 20.37 2.42
CA GLN A 274 1.67 20.42 1.97
C GLN A 274 1.98 19.33 0.93
N ILE A 275 1.28 18.19 0.96
CA ILE A 275 1.51 17.04 0.06
C ILE A 275 0.55 17.08 -1.15
N LEU A 276 -0.73 17.36 -0.95
CA LEU A 276 -1.76 17.51 -2.00
C LEU A 276 -1.57 18.78 -2.85
N LYS A 277 -0.99 19.87 -2.32
CA LYS A 277 -0.72 21.07 -3.14
C LYS A 277 0.28 20.84 -4.27
N LEU A 278 1.07 19.75 -4.24
CA LEU A 278 1.95 19.38 -5.35
C LEU A 278 1.16 18.63 -6.44
N ASN A 279 0.31 17.67 -6.09
CA ASN A 279 -0.44 16.88 -7.08
C ASN A 279 -1.73 17.54 -7.59
N GLU A 280 -2.51 18.24 -6.75
CA GLU A 280 -3.72 18.92 -7.22
C GLU A 280 -3.39 20.10 -8.13
N LYS A 281 -2.32 20.87 -7.85
CA LYS A 281 -1.95 21.99 -8.73
C LYS A 281 -1.48 21.51 -10.09
N ASP A 282 -0.75 20.40 -10.17
CA ASP A 282 -0.30 19.85 -11.45
C ASP A 282 -1.44 19.18 -12.22
N VAL A 283 -2.32 18.44 -11.56
CA VAL A 283 -3.50 17.83 -12.20
C VAL A 283 -4.50 18.92 -12.64
N ILE A 284 -4.79 19.89 -11.79
CA ILE A 284 -5.68 21.02 -12.13
C ILE A 284 -5.03 21.90 -13.20
N SER A 285 -3.72 22.17 -13.14
CA SER A 285 -3.00 22.89 -14.20
C SER A 285 -3.05 22.13 -15.52
N THR A 286 -2.92 20.80 -15.50
CA THR A 286 -2.96 19.96 -16.71
C THR A 286 -4.37 19.97 -17.31
N VAL A 287 -5.40 19.76 -16.49
CA VAL A 287 -6.81 19.82 -16.93
C VAL A 287 -7.19 21.22 -17.43
N ILE A 288 -6.73 22.28 -16.75
CA ILE A 288 -6.97 23.66 -17.21
C ILE A 288 -6.25 23.94 -18.53
N ARG A 289 -5.01 23.47 -18.70
CA ARG A 289 -4.27 23.62 -19.97
C ARG A 289 -4.95 22.85 -21.10
N GLU A 290 -5.36 21.60 -20.87
CA GLU A 290 -6.12 20.82 -21.86
C GLU A 290 -7.43 21.51 -22.27
N GLN A 291 -8.16 22.07 -21.30
CA GLN A 291 -9.40 22.82 -21.57
C GLN A 291 -9.14 24.12 -22.33
N LEU A 292 -8.06 24.84 -22.00
CA LEU A 292 -7.65 26.05 -22.70
C LEU A 292 -7.19 25.75 -24.14
N ASP A 293 -6.43 24.67 -24.35
CA ASP A 293 -5.99 24.23 -25.67
C ASP A 293 -7.21 23.86 -26.55
N ILE A 294 -8.22 23.18 -25.97
CA ILE A 294 -9.49 22.88 -26.66
C ILE A 294 -10.25 24.17 -27.05
N LEU A 295 -10.24 25.18 -26.18
CA LEU A 295 -10.91 26.46 -26.43
C LEU A 295 -10.17 27.30 -27.47
N ASP A 296 -8.85 27.36 -27.42
CA ASP A 296 -8.03 28.05 -28.40
C ASP A 296 -8.13 27.38 -29.77
N GLU A 297 -8.20 26.05 -29.82
CA GLU A 297 -8.40 25.33 -31.07
C GLU A 297 -9.81 25.55 -31.65
N HIS A 298 -10.85 25.64 -30.82
CA HIS A 298 -12.20 26.04 -31.25
C HIS A 298 -12.23 27.49 -31.77
N LYS A 299 -11.50 28.40 -31.11
CA LYS A 299 -11.43 29.81 -31.51
C LYS A 299 -10.68 29.98 -32.82
N ARG A 300 -9.62 29.21 -33.03
CA ARG A 300 -8.84 29.15 -34.27
C ARG A 300 -9.70 28.61 -35.42
N LYS A 301 -10.44 27.53 -35.18
CA LYS A 301 -11.40 26.95 -36.15
C LYS A 301 -12.56 27.91 -36.46
N GLY A 302 -13.11 28.59 -35.46
CA GLY A 302 -14.14 29.62 -35.66
C GLY A 302 -13.65 30.83 -36.45
N SER A 303 -12.39 31.28 -36.24
CA SER A 303 -11.80 32.36 -37.03
C SER A 303 -11.43 31.97 -38.46
N GLU A 304 -11.11 30.70 -38.71
CA GLU A 304 -10.87 30.16 -40.05
C GLU A 304 -12.20 29.93 -40.80
N GLU A 305 -13.29 29.59 -40.10
CA GLU A 305 -14.65 29.48 -40.65
C GLU A 305 -15.29 30.86 -40.95
N GLU A 306 -15.01 31.89 -40.15
CA GLU A 306 -15.41 33.28 -40.46
C GLU A 306 -14.62 33.88 -41.64
N SER A 307 -13.37 33.44 -41.87
CA SER A 307 -12.59 33.92 -43.03
C SER A 307 -12.91 33.18 -44.34
N THR A 308 -13.65 32.07 -44.29
CA THR A 308 -13.99 31.24 -45.46
C THR A 308 -15.50 31.12 -45.72
N GLY A 309 -16.33 31.74 -44.87
CA GLY A 309 -17.80 31.78 -44.96
C GLY A 309 -18.42 32.83 -45.89
N ALA A 310 -17.80 33.07 -47.05
CA ALA A 310 -18.53 33.42 -48.28
C ALA A 310 -18.07 32.37 -49.29
N GLU A 311 -18.69 31.20 -49.44
CA GLU A 311 -20.00 31.00 -50.07
C GLU A 311 -20.41 29.50 -49.94
N GLU A 312 -21.71 29.26 -49.70
CA GLU A 312 -22.54 28.04 -49.89
C GLU A 312 -22.11 26.61 -49.46
N LYS A 313 -23.00 26.03 -48.64
CA LYS A 313 -23.04 24.65 -48.09
C LYS A 313 -23.07 23.53 -49.14
N LYS A 314 -22.35 22.41 -48.87
CA LYS A 314 -22.86 21.02 -49.02
C LYS A 314 -21.93 19.94 -48.41
N ILE A 315 -22.46 19.25 -47.39
CA ILE A 315 -22.43 17.78 -47.12
C ILE A 315 -21.08 17.03 -47.06
N CYS A 316 -20.72 16.60 -45.83
CA CYS A 316 -20.27 15.26 -45.37
C CYS A 316 -19.31 14.40 -46.24
N THR A 317 -18.14 14.01 -45.71
CA THR A 317 -17.79 12.63 -45.25
C THR A 317 -16.29 12.47 -44.91
N TRP A 318 -15.99 11.46 -44.09
CA TRP A 318 -14.74 11.04 -43.44
C TRP A 318 -13.54 10.74 -44.38
N ASP A 319 -12.30 11.05 -43.95
CA ASP A 319 -11.21 10.07 -43.72
C ASP A 319 -9.88 10.69 -43.24
N ARG A 320 -9.22 10.01 -42.29
CA ARG A 320 -7.92 10.33 -41.65
C ARG A 320 -6.70 9.95 -42.54
N PRO A 321 -5.45 9.87 -42.03
CA PRO A 321 -4.49 10.93 -41.66
C PRO A 321 -3.10 10.68 -42.33
N CYS A 322 -2.14 11.63 -42.29
CA CYS A 322 -0.70 11.30 -42.38
C CYS A 322 0.20 12.48 -41.96
N PHE A 323 0.98 12.29 -40.89
CA PHE A 323 2.20 13.05 -40.55
C PHE A 323 3.32 12.73 -41.56
N PRO A 324 4.32 13.60 -41.83
CA PRO A 324 5.55 13.58 -41.02
C PRO A 324 6.37 14.88 -40.86
N GLU A 325 7.10 14.91 -39.74
CA GLU A 325 8.48 15.38 -39.51
C GLU A 325 8.91 16.82 -39.88
N PHE A 326 9.26 17.59 -38.82
CA PHE A 326 10.11 18.77 -38.92
C PHE A 326 11.50 18.47 -38.35
N ASN A 327 12.53 18.71 -39.16
CA ASN A 327 13.94 18.65 -38.76
C ASN A 327 14.49 20.08 -38.57
N LEU A 328 15.32 20.23 -37.53
CA LEU A 328 15.80 21.48 -36.95
C LEU A 328 17.01 22.11 -37.68
N THR A 329 17.26 23.38 -37.32
CA THR A 329 18.43 24.25 -37.56
C THR A 329 18.43 24.99 -38.91
N ARG A 330 18.74 26.29 -39.02
CA ARG A 330 19.96 26.97 -38.55
C ARG A 330 19.93 28.49 -38.86
N MET A 331 20.86 29.22 -38.22
CA MET A 331 21.47 30.52 -38.58
C MET A 331 20.69 31.79 -38.20
N HIS A 332 21.16 32.54 -37.21
CA HIS A 332 22.27 33.52 -37.22
C HIS A 332 21.90 34.86 -37.85
N GLY A 333 22.12 35.89 -37.05
CA GLY A 333 21.96 37.32 -37.29
C GLY A 333 22.10 38.01 -35.96
#